data_AF-A0A3D4KB84-F1
#
_entry.id   AF-A0A3D4KB84-F1
#
_cell.length_a   1.000
_cell.length_b   1.000
_cell.length_c   1.000
_cell.angle_alpha   90.00
_cell.angle_beta   90.00
_cell.angle_gamma   90.00
#
_symmetry.space_group_name_H-M   'P 1'
#
loop_
_entity.id
_entity.type
_entity.pdbx_description
1 polymer ?
#
loop_
_entity_poly.entity_id
_entity_poly.type
_entity_poly.pdbx_seq_one_letter_code
_entity_poly.pdbx_strand_id
1 'polypeptide(L)'
;MKPILEFASECKQDFFRLDPVNNIAKLFKLSEEEEKQRIPSDAFTVLESRVGWAVTYLYKSGLLERTGRGRYKITDIGKEFNKKNKTINTN
;
A
#
# COMPACT_ATOMS: atom_id res chain seq x y z
N MET A 1 3.07 6.08 3.25
CA MET A 1 3.26 4.64 2.92
C MET A 1 2.83 3.69 4.03
N LYS A 2 2.82 4.11 5.31
CA LYS A 2 2.37 3.28 6.46
C LYS A 2 1.03 2.54 6.24
N PRO A 3 -0.04 3.15 5.72
CA PRO A 3 -1.30 2.44 5.47
C PRO A 3 -1.19 1.20 4.58
N ILE A 4 -0.29 1.23 3.59
CA ILE A 4 -0.07 0.10 2.67
C ILE A 4 0.74 -1.01 3.36
N LEU A 5 1.66 -0.64 4.25
CA LEU A 5 2.39 -1.60 5.06
C LEU A 5 1.48 -2.27 6.10
N GLU A 6 0.52 -1.53 6.67
CA GLU A 6 -0.51 -2.07 7.56
C GLU A 6 -1.43 -3.04 6.80
N PHE A 7 -1.93 -2.65 5.63
CA PHE A 7 -2.68 -3.54 4.73
C PHE A 7 -1.90 -4.83 4.45
N ALA A 8 -0.61 -4.72 4.10
CA ALA A 8 0.25 -5.88 3.83
C ALA A 8 0.48 -6.75 5.08
N SER A 9 0.47 -6.16 6.27
CA SER A 9 0.60 -6.90 7.54
C SER A 9 -0.68 -7.65 7.91
N GLU A 10 -1.85 -7.14 7.54
CA GLU A 10 -3.15 -7.78 7.74
C GLU A 10 -3.42 -8.84 6.65
N CYS A 11 -2.93 -8.58 5.44
CA CYS A 11 -2.92 -9.54 4.34
C CYS A 11 -1.94 -10.68 4.67
N LYS A 12 -2.45 -11.76 5.27
CA LYS A 12 -1.66 -12.96 5.61
C LYS A 12 -1.06 -13.68 4.39
N GLN A 13 -1.50 -13.32 3.19
CA GLN A 13 -1.10 -13.90 1.90
C GLN A 13 -0.42 -12.84 1.03
N ASP A 14 0.06 -13.23 -0.15
CA ASP A 14 0.52 -12.26 -1.13
C ASP A 14 -0.66 -11.56 -1.83
N PHE A 15 -0.42 -10.34 -2.28
CA PHE A 15 -1.43 -9.47 -2.88
C PHE A 15 -0.88 -8.81 -4.14
N PHE A 16 -1.76 -8.42 -5.06
CA PHE A 16 -1.37 -7.65 -6.24
C PHE A 16 -1.09 -6.20 -5.90
N ARG A 17 -0.20 -5.58 -6.69
CA ARG A 17 0.25 -4.19 -6.53
C ARG A 17 -0.87 -3.16 -6.25
N LEU A 18 -2.06 -3.35 -6.82
CA LEU A 18 -3.19 -2.42 -6.70
C LEU A 18 -4.30 -2.90 -5.75
N ASP A 19 -4.20 -4.08 -5.15
CA ASP A 19 -5.18 -4.55 -4.15
C ASP A 19 -5.38 -3.57 -2.97
N PRO A 20 -4.37 -2.82 -2.50
CA PRO A 20 -4.57 -1.86 -1.42
C PRO A 20 -5.49 -0.68 -1.80
N VAL A 21 -5.72 -0.40 -3.08
CA VAL A 21 -6.44 0.82 -3.54
C VAL A 21 -7.76 1.03 -2.82
N ASN A 22 -8.62 0.01 -2.77
CA ASN A 22 -9.93 0.10 -2.12
C ASN A 22 -9.83 0.30 -0.61
N ASN A 23 -8.83 -0.31 0.04
CA ASN A 23 -8.59 -0.13 1.47
C ASN A 23 -8.13 1.29 1.77
N ILE A 24 -7.22 1.82 0.95
CA ILE A 24 -6.72 3.19 1.07
C ILE A 24 -7.83 4.21 0.82
N ALA A 25 -8.66 4.02 -0.20
CA ALA A 25 -9.79 4.90 -0.48
C ALA A 25 -10.74 5.03 0.72
N LYS A 26 -11.13 3.89 1.31
CA LYS A 26 -11.98 3.82 2.50
C LYS A 26 -11.31 4.46 3.72
N LEU A 27 -10.02 4.19 3.93
CA LEU A 27 -9.27 4.74 5.07
C LEU A 27 -9.24 6.28 5.03
N PHE A 28 -9.06 6.86 3.85
CA PHE A 28 -9.03 8.31 3.66
C PHE A 28 -10.42 8.92 3.42
N LYS A 29 -11.49 8.12 3.41
CA LYS A 29 -12.87 8.55 3.17
C LYS A 29 -13.02 9.38 1.88
N LEU A 30 -12.36 8.93 0.82
CA LEU A 30 -12.42 9.61 -0.47
C LEU A 30 -13.84 9.58 -1.03
N SER A 31 -14.23 10.65 -1.70
CA SER A 31 -15.44 10.68 -2.51
C SER A 31 -15.26 9.91 -3.81
N GLU A 32 -16.38 9.57 -4.47
CA GLU A 32 -16.38 8.87 -5.75
C GLU A 32 -15.62 9.66 -6.83
N GLU A 33 -15.71 10.98 -6.81
CA GLU A 33 -14.97 11.86 -7.72
C GLU A 33 -13.46 11.82 -7.47
N GLU A 34 -13.04 11.84 -6.20
CA GLU A 34 -11.62 11.74 -5.82
C GLU A 34 -11.03 10.35 -6.15
N GLU A 35 -11.81 9.28 -5.95
CA GLU A 35 -11.40 7.92 -6.32
C GLU A 35 -11.22 7.77 -7.84
N LYS A 36 -12.10 8.40 -8.62
CA LYS A 36 -12.10 8.33 -10.09
C LYS A 36 -11.21 9.37 -10.76
N GLN A 37 -10.64 10.31 -10.03
CA GLN A 37 -9.76 11.34 -10.57
C GLN A 37 -8.58 10.70 -11.31
N ARG A 38 -8.42 11.00 -12.60
CA ARG A 38 -7.34 10.47 -13.45
C ARG A 38 -6.10 11.36 -13.44
N ILE A 39 -4.95 10.73 -13.70
CA ILE A 39 -3.72 11.46 -14.04
C ILE A 39 -3.77 11.94 -15.51
N PRO A 40 -2.95 12.91 -15.94
CA PRO A 40 -3.02 13.48 -17.29
C PRO A 40 -2.88 12.48 -18.45
N SER A 41 -2.24 11.34 -18.22
CA SER A 41 -2.09 10.28 -19.24
C SER A 41 -3.33 9.38 -19.38
N ASP A 42 -4.36 9.57 -18.55
CA ASP A 42 -5.60 8.78 -18.45
C ASP A 42 -5.46 7.27 -18.20
N ALA A 43 -4.26 6.71 -18.15
CA ALA A 43 -4.05 5.28 -17.94
C ALA A 43 -4.46 4.77 -16.54
N PHE A 44 -4.41 5.63 -15.52
CA PHE A 44 -4.65 5.27 -14.12
C PHE A 44 -5.37 6.40 -13.38
N THR A 45 -6.01 6.07 -12.25
CA THR A 45 -6.42 7.10 -11.29
C THR A 45 -5.21 7.64 -10.52
N VAL A 46 -5.37 8.82 -9.94
CA VAL A 46 -4.38 9.42 -9.03
C VAL A 46 -4.11 8.46 -7.86
N LEU A 47 -5.15 7.81 -7.34
CA LEU A 47 -5.04 6.86 -6.25
C LEU A 47 -4.26 5.60 -6.65
N GLU A 48 -4.59 4.99 -7.79
CA GLU A 48 -3.88 3.82 -8.31
C GLU A 48 -2.39 4.11 -8.52
N SER A 49 -2.07 5.27 -9.10
CA SER A 49 -0.69 5.71 -9.29
C SER A 49 0.05 5.83 -7.96
N ARG A 50 -0.55 6.51 -6.97
CA ARG A 50 0.04 6.70 -5.63
C ARG A 50 0.25 5.38 -4.90
N VAL A 51 -0.74 4.49 -4.91
CA VAL A 51 -0.64 3.16 -4.29
C VAL A 51 0.42 2.32 -4.98
N GLY A 52 0.41 2.29 -6.31
CA GLY A 52 1.38 1.53 -7.10
C GLY A 52 2.82 1.99 -6.84
N TRP A 53 3.07 3.29 -6.71
CA TRP A 53 4.38 3.82 -6.34
C TRP A 53 4.77 3.48 -4.91
N ALA A 54 3.85 3.62 -3.96
CA ALA A 54 4.13 3.28 -2.57
C ALA A 54 4.48 1.79 -2.38
N VAL A 55 3.77 0.87 -3.03
CA VAL A 55 4.14 -0.56 -3.04
C VAL A 55 5.55 -0.77 -3.62
N THR A 56 5.87 -0.05 -4.70
CA THR A 56 7.20 -0.12 -5.34
C THR A 56 8.31 0.33 -4.38
N TYR A 57 8.09 1.42 -3.65
CA TYR A 57 9.06 1.92 -2.68
C TYR A 57 9.22 1.00 -1.47
N LEU A 58 8.12 0.47 -0.93
CA LEU A 58 8.17 -0.50 0.17
C LEU A 58 8.88 -1.81 -0.22
N TYR A 59 8.71 -2.25 -1.48
CA TYR A 59 9.49 -3.34 -2.04
C TYR A 59 10.98 -2.99 -2.13
N LYS A 60 11.32 -1.83 -2.70
CA LYS A 60 12.71 -1.39 -2.83
C LYS A 60 13.41 -1.19 -1.47
N SER A 61 12.65 -0.87 -0.42
CA SER A 61 13.19 -0.76 0.94
C SER A 61 13.26 -2.10 1.70
N GLY A 62 12.92 -3.22 1.06
CA GLY A 62 12.96 -4.55 1.66
C GLY A 62 11.85 -4.84 2.69
N LEU A 63 10.86 -3.94 2.82
CA LEU A 63 9.71 -4.14 3.71
C LEU A 63 8.64 -5.04 3.08
N LEU A 64 8.60 -5.06 1.75
CA LEU A 64 7.88 -6.05 0.96
C LEU A 64 8.86 -6.88 0.13
N GLU A 65 8.50 -8.11 -0.15
CA GLU A 65 9.16 -8.97 -1.13
C GLU A 65 8.20 -9.26 -2.29
N ARG A 66 8.77 -9.60 -3.45
CA ARG A 66 8.01 -9.97 -4.64
C ARG A 66 7.91 -11.49 -4.73
N THR A 67 6.71 -12.03 -4.62
CA THR A 67 6.43 -13.49 -4.68
C THR A 67 6.10 -13.98 -6.08
N GLY A 68 5.80 -13.07 -7.01
CA GLY A 68 5.43 -13.39 -8.39
C GLY A 68 5.32 -12.15 -9.26
N ARG A 69 4.82 -12.28 -10.50
CA ARG A 69 4.59 -11.12 -11.38
C ARG A 69 3.50 -10.23 -10.77
N GLY A 70 3.89 -9.04 -10.31
CA GLY A 70 3.00 -8.05 -9.72
C GLY A 70 2.44 -8.42 -8.34
N ARG A 71 2.93 -9.50 -7.72
CA ARG A 71 2.50 -9.98 -6.40
C ARG A 71 3.56 -9.68 -5.35
N TYR A 72 3.11 -9.23 -4.18
CA TYR A 72 3.94 -8.80 -3.08
C TYR A 72 3.47 -9.38 -1.75
N LYS A 73 4.39 -9.53 -0.81
CA LYS A 73 4.10 -9.96 0.56
C LYS A 73 4.97 -9.17 1.54
N ILE A 74 4.48 -8.96 2.77
CA ILE A 74 5.28 -8.32 3.82
C ILE A 74 6.42 -9.24 4.29
N THR A 75 7.63 -8.68 4.37
CA THR A 75 8.80 -9.40 4.91
C THR A 75 8.78 -9.38 6.44
N ASP A 76 9.62 -10.19 7.08
CA ASP A 76 9.73 -10.15 8.54
C ASP A 76 10.29 -8.81 9.04
N ILE A 77 11.21 -8.18 8.29
CA ILE A 77 11.68 -6.81 8.54
C ILE A 77 10.51 -5.82 8.43
N GLY A 78 9.65 -5.98 7.42
CA GLY A 78 8.43 -5.20 7.25
C GLY A 78 7.49 -5.30 8.44
N LYS A 79 7.27 -6.53 8.95
CA LYS A 79 6.43 -6.77 10.13
C LYS A 79 7.02 -6.11 11.38
N GLU A 80 8.32 -6.27 11.62
CA GLU A 80 9.01 -5.65 12.75
C GLU A 80 8.98 -4.13 12.69
N PHE A 81 9.21 -3.55 11.50
CA PHE A 81 9.09 -2.12 11.27
C PHE A 81 7.68 -1.61 11.56
N ASN A 82 6.65 -2.35 11.13
CA ASN A 82 5.26 -1.98 11.38
C ASN A 82 4.91 -2.00 12.89
N LYS A 83 5.42 -2.99 13.63
CA LYS A 83 5.25 -3.08 15.10
C LYS A 83 5.94 -1.92 15.83
N LYS A 84 7.21 -1.64 15.53
CA LYS A 84 7.98 -0.55 16.17
C LYS A 84 7.34 0.82 15.99
N ASN A 85 6.75 1.07 14.81
CA ASN A 85 6.08 2.33 14.50
C ASN A 85 4.61 2.40 14.96
N LYS A 86 4.07 1.34 15.58
CA LYS A 86 2.81 1.42 16.35
C LYS A 86 3.04 2.03 17.73
N THR A 87 4.23 1.89 18.31
CA THR A 87 4.55 2.32 19.67
C THR A 87 4.90 3.82 19.81
N ILE A 88 4.99 4.56 18.70
CA ILE A 88 5.50 5.94 18.72
C ILE A 88 4.38 7.00 18.76
N ASN A 89 3.10 6.63 18.63
CA ASN A 89 2.00 7.60 18.70
C ASN A 89 0.82 7.11 19.55
N THR A 90 0.90 7.35 20.87
CA THR A 90 -0.19 7.95 21.67
C THR A 90 0.37 8.51 22.99
N ASN A 91 0.60 9.83 23.01
CA ASN A 91 0.43 10.72 24.16
C ASN A 91 0.02 12.08 23.62
#